data_AF-A0A8B3RJH2-F1
#
_entry.id   AF-A0A8B3RJH2-F1
#
_cell.length_a   1.000
_cell.length_b   1.000
_cell.length_c   1.000
_cell.angle_alpha   90.00
_cell.angle_beta   90.00
_cell.angle_gamma   90.00
#
_symmetry.space_group_name_H-M   'P 1'
#
loop_
_entity.id
_entity.type
_entity.pdbx_description
1 polymer ?
#
loop_
_entity_poly.entity_id
_entity_poly.type
_entity_poly.pdbx_seq_one_letter_code
_entity_poly.pdbx_strand_id
1 'polypeptide(L)'
;MDRRLLRSLLFTLCQLTLLFGLLCGGYVAWMQWWTGIQSAHHQYEMTQQADWSKPDATRIAPPQPGNPPATTQTPDMGALIGELYIPRFGDNWHRAIVQGVGLDELNTHGLGHYPDTALPGQTGNMALAGHRNGYG
;
A
#
# COMPACT_ATOMS: atom_id res chain seq x y z
N MET A 1 21.25 -0.42 54.51
CA MET A 1 21.12 0.20 53.17
C MET A 1 20.40 1.53 53.34
N ASP A 2 21.00 2.63 52.88
CA ASP A 2 20.45 3.97 53.10
C ASP A 2 19.12 4.18 52.36
N ARG A 3 18.07 4.56 53.09
CA ARG A 3 16.73 4.83 52.52
C ARG A 3 16.77 5.95 51.47
N ARG A 4 17.77 6.82 51.51
CA ARG A 4 18.02 7.86 50.50
C ARG A 4 18.53 7.27 49.18
N LEU A 5 19.51 6.36 49.24
CA LEU A 5 20.03 5.67 48.06
C LEU A 5 18.97 4.81 47.37
N LEU A 6 18.15 4.09 48.16
CA LEU A 6 17.05 3.29 47.63
C LEU A 6 16.02 4.15 46.88
N ARG A 7 15.66 5.32 47.43
CA ARG A 7 14.72 6.27 46.79
C ARG A 7 15.30 6.84 45.49
N SER A 8 16.56 7.23 45.48
CA SER A 8 17.23 7.71 44.26
C SER A 8 17.29 6.63 43.18
N LEU A 9 17.64 5.38 43.53
CA LEU A 9 17.63 4.24 42.61
C LEU A 9 16.26 3.98 42.01
N LEU A 10 15.21 3.94 42.84
CA LEU A 10 13.83 3.77 42.40
C LEU A 10 13.38 4.90 41.46
N PHE A 11 13.75 6.14 41.79
CA PHE A 11 13.42 7.30 40.96
C PHE A 11 14.11 7.25 39.59
N THR A 12 15.41 6.96 39.56
CA THR A 12 16.17 6.81 38.31
C THR A 12 15.64 5.66 37.46
N LEU A 13 15.33 4.51 38.07
CA LEU A 13 14.73 3.38 37.36
C LEU A 13 13.38 3.75 36.73
N CYS A 14 12.53 4.46 37.47
CA CYS A 14 11.24 4.94 36.98
C CYS A 14 11.41 5.92 35.81
N GLN A 15 12.39 6.83 35.89
CA GLN A 15 12.66 7.77 34.81
C GLN A 15 13.17 7.07 33.55
N LEU A 16 14.04 6.07 33.69
CA LEU A 16 14.54 5.29 32.56
C LEU A 16 13.42 4.47 31.89
N THR A 17 12.54 3.84 32.66
CA THR A 17 11.43 3.08 32.09
C THR A 17 10.41 3.99 31.39
N LEU A 18 10.14 5.18 31.92
CA LEU A 18 9.29 6.17 31.25
C LEU A 18 9.91 6.68 29.94
N LEU A 19 11.20 7.00 29.93
CA LEU A 19 11.90 7.42 28.72
C LEU A 19 11.92 6.31 27.67
N PHE A 20 12.17 5.08 28.08
CA PHE A 20 12.15 3.92 27.19
C PHE A 20 10.76 3.70 26.59
N GLY A 21 9.70 3.76 27.40
CA GLY A 21 8.32 3.65 26.93
C GLY A 21 7.96 4.74 25.91
N LEU A 22 8.38 5.98 26.16
CA LEU A 22 8.14 7.11 25.25
C LEU A 22 8.88 6.93 23.92
N LEU A 23 10.13 6.44 23.96
CA LEU A 23 10.92 6.13 22.77
C LEU A 23 10.27 5.01 21.93
N CYS A 24 9.86 3.91 22.57
CA CYS A 24 9.15 2.82 21.89
C CYS A 24 7.82 3.30 21.29
N GLY A 25 7.03 4.06 22.05
CA GLY A 25 5.76 4.61 21.56
C GLY A 25 5.94 5.56 20.38
N GLY A 26 6.93 6.45 20.45
CA GLY A 26 7.30 7.34 19.36
C GLY A 26 7.77 6.58 18.13
N TYR A 27 8.55 5.52 18.31
CA TYR A 27 9.01 4.66 17.21
C TYR A 27 7.87 3.92 16.52
N VAL A 28 6.89 3.40 17.27
CA VAL A 28 5.70 2.76 16.69
C VAL A 28 4.87 3.77 15.92
N ALA A 29 4.65 4.97 16.47
CA ALA A 29 3.94 6.05 15.77
C ALA A 29 4.67 6.46 14.48
N TRP A 30 6.00 6.59 14.55
CA TRP A 30 6.85 6.88 13.38
C TRP A 30 6.71 5.79 12.31
N MET A 31 6.79 4.51 12.69
CA MET A 31 6.62 3.41 11.73
C MET A 31 5.26 3.46 11.03
N GLN A 32 4.17 3.76 11.74
CA GLN A 32 2.83 3.82 11.14
C GLN A 32 2.66 5.01 10.18
N TRP A 33 3.30 6.14 10.47
CA TRP A 33 3.17 7.35 9.65
C TRP A 33 4.12 7.35 8.45
N TRP A 34 5.38 6.95 8.65
CA TRP A 34 6.42 7.06 7.63
C TRP A 34 6.24 6.05 6.49
N THR A 35 5.87 4.79 6.79
CA THR A 35 5.68 3.78 5.74
C THR A 35 4.52 4.12 4.82
N GLY A 36 3.43 4.69 5.38
CA GLY A 36 2.28 5.16 4.60
C GLY A 36 2.63 6.35 3.69
N ILE A 37 3.46 7.29 4.14
CA ILE A 37 3.93 8.40 3.30
C ILE A 37 4.78 7.89 2.14
N GLN A 38 5.69 6.94 2.40
CA GLN A 38 6.58 6.41 1.37
C GLN A 38 5.80 5.65 0.29
N SER A 39 4.85 4.79 0.66
CA SER A 39 4.01 4.08 -0.30
C SER A 39 3.11 5.02 -1.10
N ALA A 40 2.56 6.07 -0.45
CA ALA A 40 1.75 7.07 -1.13
C ALA A 40 2.54 7.86 -2.17
N HIS A 41 3.81 8.19 -1.88
CA HIS A 41 4.66 8.93 -2.82
C HIS A 41 4.97 8.09 -4.08
N HIS A 42 5.36 6.82 -3.90
CA HIS A 42 5.65 5.94 -5.03
C HIS A 42 4.42 5.62 -5.89
N GLN A 43 3.25 5.44 -5.27
CA GLN A 43 2.00 5.28 -6.01
C GLN A 43 1.65 6.56 -6.78
N TYR A 44 1.82 7.73 -6.18
CA TYR A 44 1.55 9.00 -6.84
C TYR A 44 2.49 9.24 -8.03
N GLU A 45 3.79 9.01 -7.88
CA GLU A 45 4.76 9.17 -8.96
C GLU A 45 4.48 8.26 -10.15
N MET A 46 4.13 6.99 -9.90
CA MET A 46 3.83 6.01 -10.95
C MET A 46 2.54 6.38 -11.70
N THR A 47 1.50 6.77 -10.96
CA THR A 47 0.21 7.20 -11.51
C THR A 47 0.32 8.49 -12.32
N GLN A 48 1.15 9.46 -11.90
CA GLN A 48 1.35 10.71 -12.65
C GLN A 48 2.03 10.51 -14.01
N GLN A 49 2.76 9.40 -14.20
CA GLN A 49 3.36 9.07 -15.49
C GLN A 49 2.34 8.46 -16.47
N ALA A 50 1.17 8.03 -15.99
CA ALA A 50 0.12 7.47 -16.82
C ALA A 50 -0.81 8.57 -17.35
N ASP A 51 -0.93 8.68 -18.68
CA ASP A 51 -1.84 9.62 -19.36
C ASP A 51 -3.27 9.04 -19.49
N TRP A 52 -3.79 8.45 -18.41
CA TRP A 52 -5.10 7.83 -18.39
C TRP A 52 -6.18 8.80 -17.92
N SER A 53 -7.34 8.76 -18.58
CA SER A 53 -8.49 9.54 -18.14
C SER A 53 -9.13 8.91 -16.90
N LYS A 54 -9.51 9.74 -15.93
CA LYS A 54 -10.22 9.27 -14.74
C LYS A 54 -11.58 8.69 -15.15
N PRO A 55 -11.91 7.44 -14.76
CA PRO A 55 -13.18 6.84 -15.07
C PRO A 55 -14.31 7.55 -14.32
N ASP A 56 -15.48 7.66 -14.96
CA ASP A 56 -16.70 8.12 -14.28
C ASP A 56 -17.22 7.02 -13.35
N ALA A 57 -16.91 7.14 -12.05
CA ALA A 57 -17.28 6.19 -11.01
C ALA A 57 -18.79 6.04 -10.79
N THR A 58 -19.61 6.93 -11.36
CA THR A 58 -21.07 6.92 -11.20
C THR A 58 -21.79 6.13 -12.29
N ARG A 59 -21.08 5.73 -13.35
CA ARG A 59 -21.67 5.10 -14.53
C ARG A 59 -21.08 3.71 -14.77
N ILE A 60 -21.94 2.70 -14.80
CA ILE A 60 -21.56 1.37 -15.28
C ILE A 60 -21.30 1.48 -16.79
N ALA A 61 -20.08 1.10 -17.22
CA ALA A 61 -19.75 1.06 -18.64
C ALA A 61 -20.68 0.08 -19.37
N PRO A 62 -21.19 0.43 -20.58
CA PRO A 62 -21.99 -0.50 -21.36
C PRO A 62 -21.13 -1.74 -21.71
N PRO A 63 -21.74 -2.92 -21.88
CA PRO A 63 -21.02 -4.10 -22.36
C PRO A 63 -20.31 -3.75 -23.67
N GLN A 64 -19.00 -4.03 -23.75
CA GLN A 64 -18.21 -3.79 -24.95
C GLN A 64 -18.16 -5.08 -25.78
N PRO A 65 -18.92 -5.20 -26.88
CA PRO A 65 -18.89 -6.39 -27.72
C PRO A 65 -17.57 -6.45 -28.50
N GLY A 66 -16.92 -7.61 -28.52
CA GLY A 66 -15.68 -7.83 -29.25
C GLY A 66 -14.79 -8.87 -28.59
N ASN A 67 -13.69 -9.21 -29.26
CA ASN A 67 -12.65 -10.00 -28.61
C ASN A 67 -11.95 -9.13 -27.56
N PRO A 68 -11.59 -9.71 -26.41
CA PRO A 68 -10.83 -9.00 -25.40
C PRO A 68 -9.52 -8.48 -26.01
N PRO A 69 -9.05 -7.30 -25.57
CA PRO A 69 -7.80 -6.73 -26.07
C PRO A 69 -6.67 -7.75 -25.86
N ALA A 70 -6.05 -8.17 -26.96
CA ALA A 70 -4.92 -9.07 -26.93
C ALA A 70 -3.66 -8.28 -26.53
N THR A 71 -3.46 -8.07 -25.24
CA THR A 71 -2.18 -7.56 -24.75
C THR A 71 -1.10 -8.59 -25.05
N THR A 72 -0.14 -8.22 -25.91
CA THR A 72 0.93 -9.09 -26.41
C THR A 72 2.17 -9.08 -25.52
N GLN A 73 2.23 -8.20 -24.53
CA GLN A 73 3.38 -8.02 -23.65
C GLN A 73 3.00 -8.31 -22.20
N THR A 74 3.67 -9.30 -21.61
CA THR A 74 3.64 -9.51 -20.16
C THR A 74 4.41 -8.35 -19.52
N PRO A 75 3.81 -7.58 -18.59
CA PRO A 75 4.51 -6.52 -17.90
C PRO A 75 5.72 -7.07 -17.13
N ASP A 76 6.79 -6.29 -17.04
CA ASP A 76 7.94 -6.60 -16.19
C ASP A 76 7.53 -6.52 -14.71
N MET A 77 8.25 -7.23 -13.83
CA MET A 77 8.02 -7.14 -12.38
C MET A 77 8.17 -5.69 -11.89
N GLY A 78 7.22 -5.24 -11.08
CA GLY A 78 7.12 -3.86 -10.60
C GLY A 78 6.51 -2.86 -11.60
N ALA A 79 6.28 -3.26 -12.86
CA ALA A 79 5.70 -2.36 -13.85
C ALA A 79 4.24 -2.01 -13.51
N LEU A 80 3.86 -0.75 -13.74
CA LEU A 80 2.48 -0.28 -13.56
C LEU A 80 1.56 -0.92 -14.62
N ILE A 81 0.51 -1.60 -14.16
CA ILE A 81 -0.50 -2.25 -15.01
C ILE A 81 -1.73 -1.37 -15.15
N GLY A 82 -2.13 -0.69 -14.07
CA GLY A 82 -3.39 0.03 -14.01
C GLY A 82 -3.65 0.67 -12.66
N GLU A 83 -4.84 1.24 -12.52
CA GLU A 83 -5.37 1.77 -11.26
C GLU A 83 -6.71 1.10 -10.92
N LEU A 84 -6.90 0.78 -9.65
CA LEU A 84 -8.13 0.23 -9.12
C LEU A 84 -8.95 1.32 -8.42
N TYR A 85 -10.17 1.51 -8.88
CA TYR A 85 -11.17 2.37 -8.25
C TYR A 85 -12.29 1.50 -7.66
N ILE A 86 -12.65 1.73 -6.39
CA ILE A 86 -13.77 1.06 -5.72
C ILE A 86 -14.68 2.13 -5.12
N PRO A 87 -15.77 2.53 -5.81
CA PRO A 87 -16.63 3.63 -5.37
C PRO A 87 -17.19 3.45 -3.94
N ARG A 88 -17.41 2.20 -3.52
CA ARG A 88 -17.88 1.87 -2.18
C ARG A 88 -16.90 2.24 -1.07
N PHE A 89 -15.60 2.37 -1.38
CA PHE A 89 -14.57 2.76 -0.42
C PHE A 89 -14.39 4.29 -0.31
N GLY A 90 -15.17 5.05 -1.07
CA GLY A 90 -15.19 6.51 -1.08
C GLY A 90 -14.62 7.10 -2.37
N ASP A 91 -15.04 8.32 -2.70
CA ASP A 91 -14.79 8.96 -4.00
C ASP A 91 -13.31 9.19 -4.32
N ASN A 92 -12.46 9.27 -3.29
CA ASN A 92 -11.03 9.48 -3.43
C ASN A 92 -10.22 8.18 -3.33
N TRP A 93 -10.87 7.03 -3.08
CA TRP A 93 -10.15 5.78 -2.95
C TRP A 93 -9.76 5.23 -4.32
N HIS A 94 -8.45 5.17 -4.55
CA HIS A 94 -7.84 4.50 -5.70
C HIS A 94 -6.48 3.95 -5.30
N ARG A 95 -6.01 2.90 -5.97
CA ARG A 95 -4.69 2.30 -5.75
C ARG A 95 -4.05 1.89 -7.08
N ALA A 96 -2.74 2.08 -7.18
CA ALA A 96 -1.97 1.56 -8.30
C ALA A 96 -1.93 0.01 -8.25
N ILE A 97 -1.93 -0.61 -9.42
CA ILE A 97 -1.72 -2.05 -9.60
C ILE A 97 -0.39 -2.21 -10.33
N VAL A 98 0.54 -2.92 -9.71
CA VAL A 98 1.83 -3.30 -10.33
C VAL A 98 1.89 -4.79 -10.60
N GLN A 99 2.78 -5.20 -11.50
CA GLN A 99 3.07 -6.61 -11.74
C GLN A 99 3.91 -7.19 -10.59
N GLY A 100 3.51 -8.35 -10.07
CA GLY A 100 4.25 -9.04 -9.02
C GLY A 100 3.56 -8.96 -7.66
N VAL A 101 3.79 -9.99 -6.85
CA VAL A 101 3.22 -10.14 -5.50
C VAL A 101 4.31 -10.35 -4.44
N GLY A 102 5.55 -9.95 -4.76
CA GLY A 102 6.66 -9.99 -3.83
C GLY A 102 6.51 -8.94 -2.73
N LEU A 103 7.37 -9.06 -1.72
CA LEU A 103 7.31 -8.19 -0.55
C LEU A 103 7.61 -6.73 -0.92
N ASP A 104 8.55 -6.53 -1.85
CA ASP A 104 8.96 -5.20 -2.30
C ASP A 104 7.80 -4.49 -3.03
N GLU A 105 7.08 -5.22 -3.88
CA GLU A 105 5.95 -4.67 -4.63
C GLU A 105 4.76 -4.35 -3.73
N LEU A 106 4.38 -5.29 -2.86
CA LEU A 106 3.22 -5.11 -1.98
C LEU A 106 3.44 -4.05 -0.91
N ASN A 107 4.66 -3.90 -0.40
CA ASN A 107 4.97 -2.88 0.61
C ASN A 107 4.99 -1.46 0.04
N THR A 108 5.24 -1.30 -1.26
CA THR A 108 5.52 0.02 -1.86
C THR A 108 4.38 0.52 -2.74
N HIS A 109 3.76 -0.36 -3.52
CA HIS A 109 2.88 0.04 -4.62
C HIS A 109 1.39 -0.23 -4.40
N GLY A 110 1.02 -0.85 -3.27
CA GLY A 110 -0.37 -1.01 -2.83
C GLY A 110 -1.01 -2.32 -3.28
N LEU A 111 -1.15 -2.54 -4.60
CA LEU A 111 -1.71 -3.77 -5.16
C LEU A 111 -0.74 -4.45 -6.14
N GLY A 112 -0.58 -5.75 -5.98
CA GLY A 112 0.24 -6.60 -6.84
C GLY A 112 -0.61 -7.55 -7.67
N HIS A 113 -0.34 -7.65 -8.97
CA HIS A 113 -0.94 -8.63 -9.87
C HIS A 113 -0.13 -9.93 -9.87
N TYR A 114 -0.83 -11.07 -9.79
CA TYR A 114 -0.17 -12.37 -9.92
C TYR A 114 0.31 -12.58 -11.37
N PRO A 115 1.62 -12.77 -11.61
CA PRO A 115 2.16 -12.82 -12.97
C PRO A 115 1.58 -13.93 -13.86
N ASP A 116 1.13 -15.03 -13.27
CA ASP A 116 0.57 -16.19 -13.97
C ASP A 116 -0.94 -16.08 -14.21
N THR A 117 -1.54 -14.92 -13.92
CA THR A 117 -2.99 -14.67 -14.09
C THR A 117 -3.28 -13.70 -15.23
N ALA A 118 -4.55 -13.66 -15.66
CA ALA A 118 -4.94 -12.88 -16.83
C ALA A 118 -4.85 -11.38 -16.54
N LEU A 119 -4.43 -10.60 -17.54
CA LEU A 119 -4.38 -9.13 -17.45
C LEU A 119 -5.79 -8.50 -17.47
N PRO A 120 -5.95 -7.23 -17.05
CA PRO A 120 -7.22 -6.53 -17.13
C PRO A 120 -7.87 -6.64 -18.51
N GLY A 121 -9.11 -7.14 -18.54
CA GLY A 121 -9.88 -7.28 -19.77
C GLY A 121 -9.54 -8.51 -20.63
N GLN A 122 -8.56 -9.33 -20.26
CA GLN A 122 -8.28 -10.60 -20.95
C GLN A 122 -9.24 -11.73 -20.53
N THR A 123 -9.37 -12.75 -21.38
CA THR A 123 -10.09 -13.98 -21.02
C THR A 123 -9.34 -14.72 -19.92
N GLY A 124 -10.03 -15.05 -18.83
CA GLY A 124 -9.48 -15.81 -17.72
C GLY A 124 -9.88 -15.20 -16.38
N ASN A 125 -9.00 -15.34 -15.40
CA ASN A 125 -9.15 -14.73 -14.08
C ASN A 125 -7.97 -13.78 -13.83
N MET A 126 -8.27 -12.53 -13.49
CA MET A 126 -7.28 -11.56 -13.04
C MET A 126 -7.24 -11.62 -11.51
N ALA A 127 -6.08 -11.95 -10.94
CA ALA A 127 -5.90 -12.02 -9.49
C ALA A 127 -4.98 -10.89 -8.99
N LEU A 128 -5.38 -10.29 -7.88
CA LEU A 128 -4.64 -9.22 -7.19
C LEU A 128 -4.39 -9.60 -5.73
N ALA A 129 -3.25 -9.18 -5.20
CA ALA A 129 -2.91 -9.22 -3.78
C ALA A 129 -2.69 -7.79 -3.26
N GLY A 130 -2.99 -7.58 -1.98
CA GLY A 130 -2.80 -6.29 -1.31
C GLY A 130 -2.82 -6.43 0.19
N HIS A 131 -2.13 -5.54 0.90
CA HIS A 131 -2.13 -5.52 2.36
C HIS A 131 -3.49 -5.08 2.90
N ARG A 132 -3.93 -5.70 3.99
CA ARG A 132 -5.12 -5.27 4.72
C ARG A 132 -4.85 -4.03 5.58
N ASN A 133 -3.65 -3.92 6.17
CA ASN A 133 -3.24 -2.84 7.07
C ASN A 133 -1.75 -2.47 6.81
N GLY A 134 -1.37 -1.20 7.04
CA GLY A 134 0.03 -0.76 7.23
C GLY A 134 0.77 -0.20 6.00
N TYR A 135 0.37 -0.60 4.79
CA TYR A 135 0.95 -0.16 3.51
C TYR A 135 -0.12 0.34 2.55
N GLY A 136 -1.02 1.16 3.12
CA GLY A 136 -2.22 1.68 2.48
C GLY A 136 -2.09 3.14 2.10
#